data_AF-A0A6H1JNJ1-F1
#
_entry.id   AF-A0A6H1JNJ1-F1
#
_cell.length_a   1.000
_cell.length_b   1.000
_cell.length_c   1.000
_cell.angle_alpha   90.00
_cell.angle_beta   90.00
_cell.angle_gamma   90.00
#
_symmetry.space_group_name_H-M   'P 1'
#
loop_
_entity.id
_entity.type
_entity.pdbx_description
1 polymer ?
#
loop_
_entity_poly.entity_id
_entity_poly.type
_entity_poly.pdbx_seq_one_letter_code
_entity_poly.pdbx_strand_id
1 'polypeptide(L)'
;MKFPVKWLTTTDHKTIGTLYLVTAFAFFCLGGLLALLMRAELARPGLQIMSNEQFNQAFTMHGTIMLLMFATPLFAGFANWIMPLQIGAPDVAFPRLNMLAYWLYLFGSLIAVGGFLTPQGAADFGWFAYAPLSGAVHSPGIGADMWIMGLAFSGFGTILGSVNFITTIICMRAPGMTMFRMPIFTWNVLLTGVLVLLAFPVLAAALFALEADRKFGAHVFDAANGGALLWQHLFWFFGHPEVYIIALPFFGIVSEVIPVFSRKPMFGYIGLIAATISIAGLSVTVWAHHMYVTGGVLLPFFSFMTFLIAVPTGVKFFNWIGTMWKGSLSFETPMLWTIGFLITFTFGGLTGVILASPPMDFHVSDSYFVVAHFHYVVFGTVVFAMFAGFHFWWPKFTGKMLDERLGKITFWTLFVGFHGTFLVQHWLGAEGMVRRIPDYLAADGFTALNTVSSIFSFLLGLSLLPFLYNVWKTAKYGEKIEVDDPWGYGRSLEWATSCPPPRHNFLTLPRIRSESPAFDLHHPEVAHEIAAMADAENAAVTETGART
;
A
#
# COMPACT_ATOMS: atom_id res chain seq x y z
N MET A 1 -20.03 -5.42 28.54
CA MET A 1 -20.37 -6.12 27.27
C MET A 1 -19.36 -7.24 27.06
N LYS A 2 -19.79 -8.44 26.63
CA LYS A 2 -18.86 -9.54 26.30
C LYS A 2 -17.91 -9.09 25.18
N PHE A 3 -16.66 -9.57 25.19
CA PHE A 3 -15.61 -9.18 24.23
C PHE A 3 -16.08 -9.16 22.75
N PRO A 4 -16.81 -10.17 22.23
CA PRO A 4 -17.24 -10.15 20.82
C PRO A 4 -18.21 -9.00 20.49
N VAL A 5 -19.14 -8.71 21.39
CA VAL A 5 -20.16 -7.67 21.16
C VAL A 5 -19.51 -6.28 21.10
N LYS A 6 -18.48 -6.03 21.92
CA LYS A 6 -17.74 -4.77 21.90
C LYS A 6 -17.10 -4.49 20.55
N TRP A 7 -16.58 -5.52 19.86
CA TRP A 7 -15.93 -5.37 18.55
C TRP A 7 -16.94 -5.30 17.41
N LEU A 8 -18.03 -6.08 17.48
CA LEU A 8 -19.08 -6.07 16.46
C LEU A 8 -19.82 -4.73 16.36
N THR A 9 -19.99 -4.03 17.49
CA THR A 9 -20.75 -2.77 17.56
C THR A 9 -19.86 -1.56 17.82
N THR A 10 -18.56 -1.65 17.56
CA THR A 10 -17.63 -0.55 17.84
C THR A 10 -17.78 0.59 16.84
N THR A 11 -17.67 1.83 17.31
CA THR A 11 -17.54 3.01 16.46
C THR A 11 -16.16 3.65 16.59
N ASP A 12 -15.34 3.18 17.53
CA ASP A 12 -14.01 3.75 17.77
C ASP A 12 -13.07 3.42 16.60
N HIS A 13 -12.58 4.47 15.93
CA HIS A 13 -11.66 4.37 14.80
C HIS A 13 -10.40 3.55 15.11
N LYS A 14 -9.89 3.54 16.35
CA LYS A 14 -8.72 2.72 16.72
C LYS A 14 -9.06 1.22 16.68
N THR A 15 -10.21 0.84 17.25
CA THR A 15 -10.68 -0.55 17.19
C THR A 15 -10.98 -0.99 15.75
N ILE A 16 -11.61 -0.13 14.94
CA ILE A 16 -11.86 -0.40 13.51
C ILE A 16 -10.54 -0.50 12.73
N GLY A 17 -9.57 0.37 13.02
CA GLY A 17 -8.23 0.30 12.46
C GLY A 17 -7.56 -1.05 12.78
N THR A 18 -7.64 -1.51 14.03
CA THR A 18 -7.14 -2.85 14.41
C THR A 18 -7.85 -3.97 13.67
N LEU A 19 -9.17 -3.90 13.47
CA LEU A 19 -9.92 -4.86 12.67
C LEU A 19 -9.40 -4.95 11.23
N TYR A 20 -9.18 -3.80 10.58
CA TYR A 20 -8.57 -3.73 9.24
C TYR A 20 -7.17 -4.34 9.23
N LEU A 21 -6.28 -3.91 10.13
CA LEU A 21 -4.89 -4.38 10.16
C LEU A 21 -4.80 -5.91 10.36
N VAL A 22 -5.60 -6.47 11.27
CA VAL A 22 -5.62 -7.93 11.53
C VAL A 22 -6.19 -8.68 10.33
N THR A 23 -7.29 -8.20 9.75
CA THR A 23 -7.96 -8.86 8.62
C THR A 23 -7.08 -8.82 7.37
N ALA A 24 -6.50 -7.65 7.05
CA ALA A 24 -5.56 -7.49 5.95
C ALA A 24 -4.33 -8.38 6.13
N PHE A 25 -3.77 -8.49 7.34
CA PHE A 25 -2.63 -9.37 7.61
C PHE A 25 -3.01 -10.86 7.48
N ALA A 26 -4.24 -11.26 7.83
CA ALA A 26 -4.70 -12.62 7.59
C ALA A 26 -4.80 -12.93 6.09
N PHE A 27 -5.31 -11.99 5.29
CA PHE A 27 -5.32 -12.10 3.82
C PHE A 27 -3.90 -12.09 3.23
N PHE A 28 -2.96 -11.32 3.79
CA PHE A 28 -1.55 -11.38 3.42
C PHE A 28 -0.96 -12.78 3.61
N CYS A 29 -1.23 -13.44 4.75
CA CYS A 29 -0.81 -14.82 4.97
C CYS A 29 -1.46 -15.79 3.96
N LEU A 30 -2.76 -15.64 3.67
CA LEU A 30 -3.47 -16.48 2.71
C LEU A 30 -2.90 -16.32 1.29
N GLY A 31 -2.76 -15.09 0.80
CA GLY A 31 -2.17 -14.83 -0.51
C GLY A 31 -0.70 -15.25 -0.56
N GLY A 32 0.05 -15.13 0.53
CA GLY A 32 1.43 -15.60 0.65
C GLY A 32 1.52 -17.11 0.50
N LEU A 33 0.60 -17.86 1.12
CA LEU A 33 0.50 -19.31 0.95
C LEU A 33 0.27 -19.69 -0.52
N LEU A 34 -0.67 -19.03 -1.20
CA LEU A 34 -0.92 -19.26 -2.63
C LEU A 34 0.35 -19.03 -3.47
N ALA A 35 1.12 -17.97 -3.17
CA ALA A 35 2.38 -17.71 -3.84
C ALA A 35 3.44 -18.78 -3.59
N LEU A 36 3.56 -19.28 -2.36
CA LEU A 36 4.50 -20.36 -2.04
C LEU A 36 4.14 -21.64 -2.79
N LEU A 37 2.85 -21.96 -2.92
CA LEU A 37 2.42 -23.13 -3.68
C LEU A 37 2.72 -22.95 -5.18
N MET A 38 2.46 -21.78 -5.77
CA MET A 38 2.83 -21.50 -7.17
C MET A 38 4.34 -21.55 -7.40
N ARG A 39 5.15 -21.07 -6.45
CA ARG A 39 6.61 -21.16 -6.52
C ARG A 39 7.11 -22.59 -6.34
N ALA A 40 6.43 -23.40 -5.54
CA ALA A 40 6.74 -24.81 -5.40
C ALA A 40 6.51 -25.56 -6.73
N GLU A 41 5.40 -25.29 -7.41
CA GLU A 41 5.10 -25.83 -8.75
C GLU A 41 6.21 -25.44 -9.74
N LEU A 42 6.52 -24.16 -9.83
CA LEU A 42 7.50 -23.66 -10.79
C LEU A 42 8.96 -23.94 -10.42
N ALA A 43 9.23 -24.69 -9.35
CA ALA A 43 10.61 -24.99 -8.97
C ALA A 43 11.31 -25.95 -9.95
N ARG A 44 10.53 -26.79 -10.64
CA ARG A 44 11.02 -27.78 -11.61
C ARG A 44 10.12 -27.79 -12.86
N PRO A 45 10.66 -28.18 -14.02
CA PRO A 45 9.83 -28.39 -15.21
C PRO A 45 8.91 -29.62 -15.03
N GLY A 46 7.77 -29.61 -15.71
CA GLY A 46 6.63 -30.49 -15.53
C GLY A 46 5.62 -29.95 -14.52
N LEU A 47 4.44 -30.58 -14.44
CA LEU A 47 3.48 -30.37 -13.36
C LEU A 47 3.74 -31.34 -12.19
N GLN A 48 3.73 -30.87 -10.94
CA GLN A 48 4.02 -31.72 -9.76
C GLN A 48 3.00 -31.62 -8.63
N ILE A 49 2.48 -30.43 -8.32
CA ILE A 49 1.64 -30.16 -7.15
C ILE A 49 0.25 -29.66 -7.57
N MET A 50 0.17 -28.85 -8.61
CA MET A 50 -1.06 -28.25 -9.10
C MET A 50 -1.41 -28.71 -10.52
N SER A 51 -2.71 -28.75 -10.82
CA SER A 51 -3.18 -28.72 -12.19
C SER A 51 -3.07 -27.31 -12.80
N ASN A 52 -3.16 -27.23 -14.13
CA ASN A 52 -3.20 -25.96 -14.86
C ASN A 52 -4.31 -25.02 -14.33
N GLU A 53 -5.50 -25.57 -14.08
CA GLU A 53 -6.65 -24.82 -13.58
C GLU A 53 -6.41 -24.29 -12.15
N GLN A 54 -5.91 -25.14 -11.24
CA GLN A 54 -5.60 -24.73 -9.88
C GLN A 54 -4.52 -23.65 -9.83
N PHE A 55 -3.52 -23.72 -10.71
CA PHE A 55 -2.50 -22.67 -10.83
C PHE A 55 -3.10 -21.34 -11.27
N ASN A 56 -3.98 -21.35 -12.28
CA ASN A 56 -4.66 -20.16 -12.76
C ASN A 56 -5.57 -19.54 -11.68
N GLN A 57 -6.27 -20.37 -10.91
CA GLN A 57 -7.05 -19.92 -9.75
C GLN A 57 -6.15 -19.33 -8.66
N ALA A 58 -5.04 -20.01 -8.33
CA ALA A 58 -4.10 -19.55 -7.32
C ALA A 58 -3.47 -18.20 -7.71
N PHE A 59 -3.07 -18.02 -8.97
CA PHE A 59 -2.52 -16.76 -9.48
C PHE A 59 -3.55 -15.63 -9.42
N THR A 60 -4.77 -15.90 -9.88
CA THR A 60 -5.87 -14.92 -9.89
C THR A 60 -6.19 -14.45 -8.47
N MET A 61 -6.37 -15.40 -7.57
CA MET A 61 -6.71 -15.11 -6.18
C MET A 61 -5.54 -14.51 -5.41
N HIS A 62 -4.30 -14.95 -5.65
CA HIS A 62 -3.12 -14.31 -5.05
C HIS A 62 -3.05 -12.82 -5.39
N GLY A 63 -3.14 -12.47 -6.69
CA GLY A 63 -3.09 -11.07 -7.13
C GLY A 63 -4.25 -10.25 -6.54
N THR A 64 -5.46 -10.80 -6.58
CA THR A 64 -6.66 -10.15 -6.03
C THR A 64 -6.54 -9.91 -4.53
N ILE A 65 -6.15 -10.94 -3.78
CA ILE A 65 -6.00 -10.87 -2.32
C ILE A 65 -4.94 -9.84 -1.96
N MET A 66 -3.77 -9.87 -2.61
CA MET A 66 -2.66 -8.98 -2.28
C MET A 66 -2.98 -7.51 -2.54
N LEU A 67 -3.63 -7.19 -3.66
CA LEU A 67 -3.93 -5.80 -4.02
C LEU A 67 -5.19 -5.29 -3.29
N LEU A 68 -6.29 -6.01 -3.44
CA LEU A 68 -7.62 -5.49 -3.09
C LEU A 68 -8.08 -5.90 -1.69
N MET A 69 -7.53 -6.99 -1.13
CA MET A 69 -7.92 -7.49 0.21
C MET A 69 -6.84 -7.28 1.28
N PHE A 70 -5.60 -7.06 0.87
CA PHE A 70 -4.47 -6.75 1.74
C PHE A 70 -4.05 -5.29 1.61
N ALA A 71 -3.47 -4.86 0.48
CA ALA A 71 -2.82 -3.55 0.38
C ALA A 71 -3.79 -2.37 0.55
N THR A 72 -4.88 -2.34 -0.21
CA THR A 72 -5.91 -1.29 -0.11
C THR A 72 -6.54 -1.22 1.31
N PRO A 73 -6.99 -2.33 1.91
CA PRO A 73 -7.54 -2.31 3.28
C PRO A 73 -6.50 -2.02 4.37
N LEU A 74 -5.23 -2.39 4.16
CA LEU A 74 -4.14 -2.07 5.07
C LEU A 74 -3.93 -0.55 5.18
N PHE A 75 -4.02 0.18 4.06
CA PHE A 75 -4.08 1.64 4.08
C PHE A 75 -5.21 2.13 4.98
N ALA A 76 -6.43 1.62 4.80
CA ALA A 76 -7.58 2.02 5.61
C ALA A 76 -7.37 1.71 7.10
N GLY A 77 -6.64 0.63 7.43
CA GLY A 77 -6.25 0.29 8.80
C GLY A 77 -5.33 1.34 9.44
N PHE A 78 -4.23 1.70 8.76
CA PHE A 78 -3.33 2.76 9.25
C PHE A 78 -4.02 4.14 9.30
N ALA A 79 -4.80 4.48 8.27
CA ALA A 79 -5.55 5.74 8.23
C ALA A 79 -6.53 5.83 9.41
N ASN A 80 -7.30 4.77 9.66
CA ASN A 80 -8.19 4.72 10.83
C ASN A 80 -7.45 4.89 12.14
N TRP A 81 -6.30 4.25 12.31
CA TRP A 81 -5.57 4.31 13.58
C TRP A 81 -4.91 5.68 13.79
N ILE A 82 -4.18 6.16 12.79
CA ILE A 82 -3.20 7.25 12.95
C ILE A 82 -3.76 8.61 12.51
N MET A 83 -4.54 8.69 11.42
CA MET A 83 -4.93 9.99 10.87
C MET A 83 -5.72 10.85 11.88
N PRO A 84 -6.74 10.32 12.60
CA PRO A 84 -7.45 11.13 13.60
C PRO A 84 -6.52 11.62 14.73
N LEU A 85 -5.53 10.82 15.13
CA LEU A 85 -4.52 11.22 16.12
C LEU A 85 -3.63 12.35 15.59
N GLN A 86 -3.15 12.22 14.36
CA GLN A 86 -2.30 13.20 13.68
C GLN A 86 -2.95 14.57 13.54
N ILE A 87 -4.27 14.62 13.38
CA ILE A 87 -5.01 15.87 13.24
C ILE A 87 -5.68 16.36 14.53
N GLY A 88 -5.59 15.60 15.63
CA GLY A 88 -6.21 15.96 16.90
C GLY A 88 -7.74 15.83 16.91
N ALA A 89 -8.30 15.01 16.02
CA ALA A 89 -9.72 14.72 15.99
C ALA A 89 -10.08 13.70 17.08
N PRO A 90 -11.26 13.82 17.74
CA PRO A 90 -11.68 12.87 18.78
C PRO A 90 -12.11 11.50 18.22
N ASP A 91 -12.56 11.48 16.96
CA ASP A 91 -12.94 10.30 16.18
C ASP A 91 -13.00 10.73 14.69
N VAL A 92 -13.38 9.82 13.79
CA VAL A 92 -13.70 10.14 12.38
C VAL A 92 -15.06 10.83 12.23
N ALA A 93 -15.29 11.51 11.11
CA ALA A 93 -16.51 12.31 10.85
C ALA A 93 -17.81 11.49 10.89
N PHE A 94 -17.77 10.27 10.36
CA PHE A 94 -18.91 9.36 10.31
C PHE A 94 -18.56 8.00 10.95
N PRO A 95 -18.53 7.88 12.29
CA PRO A 95 -18.06 6.66 12.97
C PRO A 95 -18.83 5.38 12.62
N ARG A 96 -20.15 5.49 12.39
CA ARG A 96 -20.98 4.34 11.97
C ARG A 96 -20.77 3.96 10.50
N LEU A 97 -20.52 4.93 9.63
CA LEU A 97 -20.17 4.68 8.24
C LEU A 97 -18.81 3.98 8.15
N ASN A 98 -17.88 4.37 9.02
CA ASN A 98 -16.57 3.74 9.16
C ASN A 98 -16.69 2.24 9.52
N MET A 99 -17.55 1.93 10.49
CA MET A 99 -17.84 0.55 10.87
C MET A 99 -18.47 -0.21 9.69
N LEU A 100 -19.45 0.38 9.00
CA LEU A 100 -20.07 -0.24 7.83
C LEU A 100 -19.06 -0.52 6.72
N ALA A 101 -18.16 0.42 6.44
CA ALA A 101 -17.11 0.28 5.44
C ALA A 101 -16.22 -0.95 5.70
N TYR A 102 -15.87 -1.21 6.97
CA TYR A 102 -15.12 -2.41 7.34
C TYR A 102 -15.91 -3.71 7.08
N TRP A 103 -17.19 -3.75 7.44
CA TRP A 103 -18.00 -4.94 7.24
C TRP A 103 -18.25 -5.26 5.76
N LEU A 104 -18.44 -4.24 4.92
CA LEU A 104 -18.53 -4.40 3.47
C LEU A 104 -17.23 -5.00 2.90
N TYR A 105 -16.08 -4.49 3.35
CA TYR A 105 -14.77 -5.05 3.00
C TYR A 105 -14.64 -6.53 3.40
N LEU A 106 -14.89 -6.86 4.67
CA LEU A 106 -14.72 -8.21 5.18
C LEU A 106 -15.65 -9.19 4.45
N PHE A 107 -16.94 -8.89 4.38
CA PHE A 107 -17.89 -9.81 3.74
C PHE A 107 -17.69 -9.90 2.23
N GLY A 108 -17.33 -8.80 1.55
CA GLY A 108 -17.00 -8.82 0.12
C GLY A 108 -15.78 -9.69 -0.16
N SER A 109 -14.74 -9.57 0.66
CA SER A 109 -13.52 -10.37 0.56
C SER A 109 -13.77 -11.85 0.85
N LEU A 110 -14.61 -12.16 1.85
CA LEU A 110 -15.03 -13.53 2.14
C LEU A 110 -15.86 -14.15 1.01
N ILE A 111 -16.72 -13.38 0.35
CA ILE A 111 -17.46 -13.85 -0.84
C ILE A 111 -16.47 -14.21 -1.95
N ALA A 112 -15.53 -13.33 -2.29
CA ALA A 112 -14.57 -13.60 -3.35
C ALA A 112 -13.66 -14.80 -3.04
N VAL A 113 -13.12 -14.91 -1.82
CA VAL A 113 -12.32 -16.07 -1.40
C VAL A 113 -13.14 -17.35 -1.27
N GLY A 114 -14.44 -17.22 -0.95
CA GLY A 114 -15.39 -18.32 -0.92
C GLY A 114 -15.51 -19.08 -2.25
N GLY A 115 -15.04 -18.50 -3.36
CA GLY A 115 -14.95 -19.19 -4.66
C GLY A 115 -14.22 -20.53 -4.59
N PHE A 116 -13.18 -20.65 -3.73
CA PHE A 116 -12.47 -21.92 -3.51
C PHE A 116 -13.34 -23.03 -2.92
N LEU A 117 -14.48 -22.70 -2.31
CA LEU A 117 -15.42 -23.68 -1.76
C LEU A 117 -16.43 -24.17 -2.81
N THR A 118 -16.44 -23.59 -4.01
CA THR A 118 -17.31 -24.04 -5.10
C THR A 118 -16.70 -25.27 -5.80
N PRO A 119 -17.51 -26.14 -6.43
CA PRO A 119 -16.99 -27.35 -7.07
C PRO A 119 -16.00 -27.09 -8.20
N GLN A 120 -16.14 -25.96 -8.90
CA GLN A 120 -15.26 -25.53 -9.99
C GLN A 120 -14.10 -24.66 -9.50
N GLY A 121 -14.04 -24.34 -8.20
CA GLY A 121 -13.00 -23.49 -7.62
C GLY A 121 -13.20 -22.00 -7.90
N ALA A 122 -12.15 -21.22 -7.63
CA ALA A 122 -12.19 -19.76 -7.69
C ALA A 122 -12.08 -19.24 -9.14
N ALA A 123 -12.06 -17.91 -9.32
CA ALA A 123 -11.81 -17.29 -10.61
C ALA A 123 -10.40 -17.65 -11.17
N ASP A 124 -10.30 -17.92 -12.47
CA ASP A 124 -9.10 -18.44 -13.14
C ASP A 124 -8.56 -17.55 -14.28
N PHE A 125 -9.16 -16.39 -14.51
CA PHE A 125 -8.86 -15.50 -15.65
C PHE A 125 -7.77 -14.44 -15.38
N GLY A 126 -7.16 -14.44 -14.19
CA GLY A 126 -6.20 -13.44 -13.71
C GLY A 126 -6.85 -12.22 -13.05
N TRP A 127 -6.16 -11.53 -12.14
CA TRP A 127 -6.77 -10.44 -11.34
C TRP A 127 -7.26 -9.21 -12.14
N PHE A 128 -6.85 -9.08 -13.41
CA PHE A 128 -7.28 -8.04 -14.36
C PHE A 128 -8.51 -8.42 -15.18
N ALA A 129 -8.95 -9.68 -15.11
CA ALA A 129 -10.24 -10.17 -15.62
C ALA A 129 -10.61 -9.76 -17.04
N TYR A 130 -9.65 -9.83 -17.98
CA TYR A 130 -9.87 -9.41 -19.36
C TYR A 130 -11.05 -10.12 -20.03
N ALA A 131 -11.97 -9.33 -20.58
CA ALA A 131 -12.93 -9.83 -21.57
C ALA A 131 -12.17 -10.19 -22.87
N PRO A 132 -12.54 -11.28 -23.57
CA PRO A 132 -13.72 -12.12 -23.34
C PRO A 132 -13.51 -13.30 -22.36
N LEU A 133 -12.31 -13.48 -21.81
CA LEU A 133 -11.97 -14.63 -20.95
C LEU A 133 -12.83 -14.68 -19.67
N SER A 134 -13.14 -13.53 -19.09
CA SER A 134 -14.00 -13.43 -17.90
C SER A 134 -15.51 -13.59 -18.17
N GLY A 135 -15.92 -13.80 -19.42
CA GLY A 135 -17.33 -13.97 -19.81
C GLY A 135 -17.90 -15.34 -19.43
N ALA A 136 -19.24 -15.47 -19.48
CA ALA A 136 -19.92 -16.71 -19.11
C ALA A 136 -19.60 -17.89 -20.03
N VAL A 137 -19.15 -17.65 -21.26
CA VAL A 137 -18.75 -18.70 -22.21
C VAL A 137 -17.40 -19.30 -21.86
N HIS A 138 -16.43 -18.48 -21.44
CA HIS A 138 -15.04 -18.89 -21.23
C HIS A 138 -14.74 -19.27 -19.77
N SER A 139 -15.34 -18.55 -18.80
CA SER A 139 -15.25 -18.86 -17.36
C SER A 139 -16.66 -19.04 -16.76
N PRO A 140 -17.38 -20.13 -17.07
CA PRO A 140 -18.78 -20.35 -16.65
C PRO A 140 -18.97 -20.61 -15.15
N GLY A 141 -17.87 -20.84 -14.40
CA GLY A 141 -17.93 -21.21 -12.99
C GLY A 141 -18.49 -20.11 -12.08
N ILE A 142 -19.15 -20.51 -10.99
CA ILE A 142 -19.71 -19.61 -9.97
C ILE A 142 -18.62 -18.80 -9.26
N GLY A 143 -17.39 -19.35 -9.17
CA GLY A 143 -16.24 -18.66 -8.59
C GLY A 143 -15.94 -17.31 -9.24
N ALA A 144 -16.18 -17.18 -10.55
CA ALA A 144 -16.04 -15.92 -11.27
C ALA A 144 -17.09 -14.87 -10.82
N ASP A 145 -18.35 -15.28 -10.66
CA ASP A 145 -19.41 -14.38 -10.19
C ASP A 145 -19.18 -13.94 -8.74
N MET A 146 -18.71 -14.87 -7.89
CA MET A 146 -18.35 -14.58 -6.51
C MET A 146 -17.18 -13.60 -6.42
N TRP A 147 -16.19 -13.73 -7.31
CA TRP A 147 -15.10 -12.76 -7.42
C TRP A 147 -15.62 -11.37 -7.80
N ILE A 148 -16.46 -11.27 -8.84
CA ILE A 148 -17.01 -9.99 -9.33
C ILE A 148 -17.83 -9.31 -8.24
N MET A 149 -18.79 -10.02 -7.66
CA MET A 149 -19.71 -9.46 -6.66
C MET A 149 -19.02 -9.20 -5.32
N GLY A 150 -18.06 -10.04 -4.92
CA GLY A 150 -17.25 -9.83 -3.73
C GLY A 150 -16.41 -8.55 -3.82
N LEU A 151 -15.78 -8.32 -4.97
CA LEU A 151 -15.00 -7.09 -5.21
C LEU A 151 -15.90 -5.85 -5.32
N ALA A 152 -17.05 -5.94 -5.98
CA ALA A 152 -17.99 -4.83 -6.03
C ALA A 152 -18.44 -4.42 -4.61
N PHE A 153 -18.81 -5.41 -3.78
CA PHE A 153 -19.24 -5.18 -2.40
C PHE A 153 -18.13 -4.60 -1.52
N SER A 154 -16.91 -5.16 -1.61
CA SER A 154 -15.73 -4.65 -0.91
C SER A 154 -15.36 -3.24 -1.37
N GLY A 155 -15.47 -2.95 -2.67
CA GLY A 155 -15.18 -1.65 -3.27
C GLY A 155 -16.05 -0.52 -2.73
N PHE A 156 -17.34 -0.78 -2.46
CA PHE A 156 -18.20 0.19 -1.77
C PHE A 156 -17.68 0.52 -0.38
N GLY A 157 -17.16 -0.46 0.37
CA GLY A 157 -16.50 -0.21 1.64
C GLY A 157 -15.38 0.81 1.52
N THR A 158 -14.50 0.64 0.53
CA THR A 158 -13.39 1.56 0.25
C THR A 158 -13.86 2.96 -0.12
N ILE A 159 -14.89 3.10 -0.96
CA ILE A 159 -15.48 4.40 -1.34
C ILE A 159 -16.01 5.13 -0.09
N LEU A 160 -16.82 4.45 0.73
CA LEU A 160 -17.41 5.04 1.93
C LEU A 160 -16.35 5.43 2.97
N GLY A 161 -15.30 4.61 3.12
CA GLY A 161 -14.14 4.92 3.95
C GLY A 161 -13.43 6.20 3.51
N SER A 162 -13.22 6.38 2.21
CA SER A 162 -12.57 7.58 1.67
C SER A 162 -13.39 8.86 1.85
N VAL A 163 -14.71 8.81 1.67
CA VAL A 163 -15.58 9.94 2.00
C VAL A 163 -15.40 10.36 3.45
N ASN A 164 -15.34 9.38 4.35
CA ASN A 164 -15.17 9.62 5.77
C ASN A 164 -13.80 10.23 6.10
N PHE A 165 -12.71 9.68 5.54
CA PHE A 165 -11.36 10.22 5.77
C PHE A 165 -11.21 11.65 5.25
N ILE A 166 -11.67 11.94 4.02
CA ILE A 166 -11.62 13.29 3.46
C ILE A 166 -12.37 14.27 4.35
N THR A 167 -13.61 13.94 4.73
CA THR A 167 -14.45 14.81 5.57
C THR A 167 -13.79 15.05 6.93
N THR A 168 -13.23 14.00 7.53
CA THR A 168 -12.51 14.10 8.81
C THR A 168 -11.32 15.06 8.68
N ILE A 169 -10.49 14.88 7.66
CA ILE A 169 -9.30 15.72 7.44
C ILE A 169 -9.70 17.17 7.18
N ILE A 170 -10.71 17.44 6.35
CA ILE A 170 -11.07 18.81 5.99
C ILE A 170 -11.76 19.55 7.14
N CYS A 171 -12.62 18.87 7.91
CA CYS A 171 -13.54 19.53 8.83
C CYS A 171 -13.21 19.36 10.33
N MET A 172 -12.34 18.42 10.73
CA MET A 172 -12.16 18.04 12.14
C MET A 172 -10.75 18.22 12.69
N ARG A 173 -9.89 18.99 12.02
CA ARG A 173 -8.53 19.29 12.51
C ARG A 173 -8.58 20.11 13.79
N ALA A 174 -7.60 19.88 14.65
CA ALA A 174 -7.37 20.64 15.87
C ALA A 174 -7.12 22.13 15.57
N PRO A 175 -7.58 23.05 16.44
CA PRO A 175 -7.32 24.48 16.30
C PRO A 175 -5.82 24.78 16.15
N GLY A 176 -5.46 25.61 15.16
CA GLY A 176 -4.07 25.96 14.84
C GLY A 176 -3.39 25.06 13.80
N MET A 177 -3.98 23.90 13.47
CA MET A 177 -3.54 23.05 12.38
C MET A 177 -4.14 23.49 11.04
N THR A 178 -3.36 24.23 10.27
CA THR A 178 -3.69 24.57 8.88
C THR A 178 -3.40 23.38 7.95
N MET A 179 -3.85 23.43 6.69
CA MET A 179 -3.53 22.40 5.68
C MET A 179 -2.01 22.14 5.60
N PHE A 180 -1.20 23.20 5.58
CA PHE A 180 0.26 23.13 5.47
C PHE A 180 0.98 23.01 6.82
N ARG A 181 0.27 22.53 7.86
CA ARG A 181 0.86 22.06 9.13
C ARG A 181 0.46 20.62 9.45
N MET A 182 -0.24 19.95 8.54
CA MET A 182 -0.59 18.54 8.72
C MET A 182 0.63 17.63 8.49
N PRO A 183 0.74 16.50 9.18
CA PRO A 183 1.74 15.48 8.86
C PRO A 183 1.61 14.97 7.42
N ILE A 184 2.71 14.50 6.86
CA ILE A 184 2.75 14.04 5.47
C ILE A 184 1.92 12.78 5.28
N PHE A 185 1.87 11.89 6.28
CA PHE A 185 0.98 10.73 6.24
C PHE A 185 -0.47 11.15 6.05
N THR A 186 -0.95 12.15 6.79
CA THR A 186 -2.32 12.67 6.66
C THR A 186 -2.57 13.30 5.27
N TRP A 187 -1.61 14.03 4.70
CA TRP A 187 -1.71 14.51 3.31
C TRP A 187 -1.86 13.37 2.30
N ASN A 188 -1.10 12.30 2.48
CA ASN A 188 -1.20 11.13 1.62
C ASN A 188 -2.54 10.41 1.81
N VAL A 189 -3.06 10.29 3.04
CA VAL A 189 -4.41 9.76 3.29
C VAL A 189 -5.48 10.59 2.57
N LEU A 190 -5.37 11.92 2.60
CA LEU A 190 -6.30 12.82 1.90
C LEU A 190 -6.31 12.55 0.38
N LEU A 191 -5.13 12.55 -0.25
CA LEU A 191 -5.02 12.37 -1.70
C LEU A 191 -5.35 10.95 -2.14
N THR A 192 -4.99 9.93 -1.34
CA THR A 192 -5.47 8.56 -1.54
C THR A 192 -6.98 8.50 -1.48
N GLY A 193 -7.62 9.20 -0.53
CA GLY A 193 -9.07 9.32 -0.44
C GLY A 193 -9.68 9.87 -1.73
N VAL A 194 -9.09 10.94 -2.28
CA VAL A 194 -9.54 11.56 -3.54
C VAL A 194 -9.40 10.57 -4.71
N LEU A 195 -8.26 9.88 -4.83
CA LEU A 195 -8.04 8.89 -5.88
C LEU A 195 -9.05 7.73 -5.80
N VAL A 196 -9.37 7.26 -4.59
CA VAL A 196 -10.39 6.22 -4.40
C VAL A 196 -11.73 6.66 -4.98
N LEU A 197 -12.16 7.91 -4.72
CA LEU A 197 -13.44 8.43 -5.22
C LEU A 197 -13.46 8.59 -6.75
N LEU A 198 -12.29 8.73 -7.40
CA LEU A 198 -12.17 8.79 -8.85
C LEU A 198 -12.10 7.40 -9.50
N ALA A 199 -11.42 6.45 -8.86
CA ALA A 199 -11.09 5.16 -9.46
C ALA A 199 -12.09 4.03 -9.14
N PHE A 200 -12.47 3.87 -7.87
CA PHE A 200 -13.28 2.72 -7.45
C PHE A 200 -14.72 2.71 -8.02
N PRO A 201 -15.40 3.86 -8.21
CA PRO A 201 -16.70 3.85 -8.89
C PRO A 201 -16.64 3.31 -10.33
N VAL A 202 -15.53 3.54 -11.04
CA VAL A 202 -15.33 3.00 -12.40
C VAL A 202 -15.19 1.47 -12.36
N LEU A 203 -14.43 0.94 -11.40
CA LEU A 203 -14.36 -0.52 -11.19
C LEU A 203 -15.74 -1.11 -10.87
N ALA A 204 -16.48 -0.50 -9.95
CA ALA A 204 -17.80 -0.99 -9.57
C ALA A 204 -18.76 -1.02 -10.77
N ALA A 205 -18.76 0.03 -11.60
CA ALA A 205 -19.54 0.07 -12.83
C ALA A 205 -19.11 -1.00 -13.83
N ALA A 206 -17.80 -1.20 -14.03
CA ALA A 206 -17.27 -2.24 -14.91
C ALA A 206 -17.63 -3.65 -14.43
N LEU A 207 -17.51 -3.92 -13.12
CA LEU A 207 -17.88 -5.21 -12.53
C LEU A 207 -19.38 -5.49 -12.65
N PHE A 208 -20.24 -4.50 -12.43
CA PHE A 208 -21.69 -4.67 -12.64
C PHE A 208 -22.06 -4.91 -14.09
N ALA A 209 -21.42 -4.21 -15.03
CA ALA A 209 -21.60 -4.47 -16.45
C ALA A 209 -21.13 -5.89 -16.82
N LEU A 210 -20.02 -6.36 -16.24
CA LEU A 210 -19.50 -7.71 -16.50
C LEU A 210 -20.43 -8.78 -15.94
N GLU A 211 -20.95 -8.60 -14.71
CA GLU A 211 -21.94 -9.51 -14.16
C GLU A 211 -23.23 -9.50 -15.01
N ALA A 212 -23.63 -8.33 -15.53
CA ALA A 212 -24.79 -8.25 -16.41
C ALA A 212 -24.58 -8.98 -17.74
N ASP A 213 -23.39 -8.91 -18.33
CA ASP A 213 -23.03 -9.73 -19.49
C ASP A 213 -23.09 -11.22 -19.17
N ARG A 214 -22.59 -11.62 -18.00
CA ARG A 214 -22.54 -13.03 -17.58
C ARG A 214 -23.91 -13.62 -17.25
N LYS A 215 -24.82 -12.84 -16.64
CA LYS A 215 -26.10 -13.34 -16.11
C LYS A 215 -27.32 -12.94 -16.91
N PHE A 216 -27.28 -11.78 -17.55
CA PHE A 216 -28.45 -11.20 -18.22
C PHE A 216 -28.25 -11.03 -19.73
N GLY A 217 -27.06 -11.32 -20.26
CA GLY A 217 -26.78 -11.20 -21.70
C GLY A 217 -26.80 -9.76 -22.19
N ALA A 218 -26.16 -8.85 -21.44
CA ALA A 218 -26.16 -7.41 -21.77
C ALA A 218 -25.23 -7.01 -22.95
N HIS A 219 -24.31 -7.87 -23.38
CA HIS A 219 -23.41 -7.69 -24.54
C HIS A 219 -22.52 -6.43 -24.50
N VAL A 220 -22.19 -5.90 -23.31
CA VAL A 220 -21.39 -4.69 -23.13
C VAL A 220 -19.91 -4.92 -23.50
N PHE A 221 -19.34 -6.03 -23.02
CA PHE A 221 -17.93 -6.39 -23.20
C PHE A 221 -17.69 -7.41 -24.32
N ASP A 222 -18.69 -7.63 -25.17
CA ASP A 222 -18.55 -8.45 -26.37
C ASP A 222 -17.46 -7.90 -27.30
N ALA A 223 -16.59 -8.78 -27.79
CA ALA A 223 -15.48 -8.40 -28.66
C ALA A 223 -15.98 -7.72 -29.96
N ALA A 224 -17.12 -8.15 -30.50
CA ALA A 224 -17.73 -7.56 -31.70
C ALA A 224 -18.15 -6.08 -31.50
N ASN A 225 -18.38 -5.65 -30.27
CA ASN A 225 -18.76 -4.28 -29.91
C ASN A 225 -17.54 -3.44 -29.48
N GLY A 226 -16.31 -3.96 -29.62
CA GLY A 226 -15.11 -3.34 -29.06
C GLY A 226 -14.94 -3.55 -27.55
N GLY A 227 -15.76 -4.42 -26.96
CA GLY A 227 -15.86 -4.65 -25.52
C GLY A 227 -14.57 -5.12 -24.84
N ALA A 228 -13.72 -5.85 -25.56
CA ALA A 228 -12.42 -6.29 -25.03
C ALA A 228 -11.48 -5.11 -24.72
N LEU A 229 -11.41 -4.10 -25.59
CA LEU A 229 -10.64 -2.88 -25.33
C LEU A 229 -11.35 -1.95 -24.36
N LEU A 230 -12.69 -1.91 -24.39
CA LEU A 230 -13.49 -1.15 -23.42
C LEU A 230 -13.21 -1.62 -21.98
N TRP A 231 -13.20 -2.93 -21.73
CA TRP A 231 -12.83 -3.50 -20.43
C TRP A 231 -11.44 -3.04 -20.02
N GLN A 232 -10.44 -3.17 -20.90
CA GLN A 232 -9.07 -2.79 -20.58
C GLN A 232 -8.94 -1.31 -20.21
N HIS A 233 -9.60 -0.41 -20.95
CA HIS A 233 -9.59 1.00 -20.61
C HIS A 233 -10.25 1.29 -19.26
N LEU A 234 -11.42 0.70 -18.97
CA LEU A 234 -12.11 0.91 -17.69
C LEU A 234 -11.33 0.30 -16.52
N PHE A 235 -10.86 -0.94 -16.68
CA PHE A 235 -10.11 -1.64 -15.66
C PHE A 235 -8.80 -0.94 -15.36
N TRP A 236 -8.02 -0.51 -16.37
CA TRP A 236 -6.75 0.17 -16.11
C TRP A 236 -6.94 1.61 -15.65
N PHE A 237 -8.01 2.31 -16.07
CA PHE A 237 -8.36 3.61 -15.49
C PHE A 237 -8.63 3.51 -13.99
N PHE A 238 -9.16 2.39 -13.51
CA PHE A 238 -9.15 2.05 -12.09
C PHE A 238 -7.76 1.63 -11.59
N GLY A 239 -7.15 0.65 -12.25
CA GLY A 239 -6.05 -0.13 -11.73
C GLY A 239 -4.76 0.67 -11.59
N HIS A 240 -4.51 1.63 -12.48
CA HIS A 240 -3.31 2.44 -12.37
C HIS A 240 -3.39 3.49 -11.23
N PRO A 241 -4.49 4.25 -11.06
CA PRO A 241 -4.70 5.00 -9.82
C PRO A 241 -4.70 4.12 -8.56
N GLU A 242 -5.20 2.87 -8.64
CA GLU A 242 -5.17 1.94 -7.50
C GLU A 242 -3.75 1.64 -7.02
N VAL A 243 -2.78 1.46 -7.94
CA VAL A 243 -1.39 1.26 -7.52
C VAL A 243 -0.82 2.47 -6.76
N TYR A 244 -1.35 3.68 -6.99
CA TYR A 244 -1.00 4.87 -6.22
C TYR A 244 -1.81 5.02 -4.93
N ILE A 245 -3.06 4.53 -4.90
CA ILE A 245 -3.87 4.41 -3.68
C ILE A 245 -3.12 3.54 -2.65
N ILE A 246 -2.49 2.45 -3.10
CA ILE A 246 -1.66 1.59 -2.25
C ILE A 246 -0.22 2.09 -2.07
N ALA A 247 0.25 3.09 -2.82
CA ALA A 247 1.62 3.61 -2.67
C ALA A 247 1.71 4.82 -1.74
N LEU A 248 0.87 5.83 -1.97
CA LEU A 248 0.97 7.13 -1.30
C LEU A 248 0.89 7.04 0.22
N PRO A 249 -0.03 6.29 0.86
CA PRO A 249 -0.11 6.23 2.31
C PRO A 249 1.16 5.67 2.95
N PHE A 250 1.81 4.72 2.28
CA PHE A 250 3.03 4.09 2.77
C PHE A 250 4.27 4.96 2.54
N PHE A 251 4.30 5.76 1.48
CA PHE A 251 5.23 6.90 1.40
C PHE A 251 5.01 7.87 2.57
N GLY A 252 3.78 7.97 3.05
CA GLY A 252 3.43 8.73 4.25
C GLY A 252 4.07 8.15 5.48
N ILE A 253 3.95 6.84 5.69
CA ILE A 253 4.59 6.12 6.80
C ILE A 253 6.09 6.36 6.80
N VAL A 254 6.75 6.18 5.66
CA VAL A 254 8.18 6.44 5.48
C VAL A 254 8.53 7.89 5.84
N SER A 255 7.70 8.84 5.40
CA SER A 255 7.85 10.26 5.74
C SER A 255 7.65 10.59 7.22
N GLU A 256 6.94 9.78 8.00
CA GLU A 256 6.83 9.96 9.45
C GLU A 256 8.02 9.34 10.19
N VAL A 257 8.53 8.20 9.71
CA VAL A 257 9.66 7.48 10.34
C VAL A 257 10.97 8.25 10.17
N ILE A 258 11.32 8.66 8.95
CA ILE A 258 12.65 9.23 8.66
C ILE A 258 13.01 10.43 9.56
N PRO A 259 12.15 11.44 9.75
CA PRO A 259 12.46 12.60 10.59
C PRO A 259 12.78 12.26 12.05
N VAL A 260 12.05 11.27 12.62
CA VAL A 260 12.22 10.86 14.01
C VAL A 260 13.59 10.22 14.21
N PHE A 261 13.94 9.25 13.37
CA PHE A 261 15.21 8.52 13.48
C PHE A 261 16.40 9.27 12.88
N SER A 262 16.17 10.36 12.15
CA SER A 262 17.22 11.29 11.69
C SER A 262 17.39 12.49 12.63
N ARG A 263 16.48 12.67 13.61
CA ARG A 263 16.39 13.81 14.52
C ARG A 263 16.41 15.16 13.79
N LYS A 264 15.72 15.22 12.65
CA LYS A 264 15.74 16.38 11.75
C LYS A 264 14.35 16.58 11.12
N PRO A 265 13.88 17.82 10.94
CA PRO A 265 12.66 18.09 10.18
C PRO A 265 12.71 17.52 8.76
N MET A 266 11.55 17.21 8.18
CA MET A 266 11.44 16.74 6.80
C MET A 266 12.01 17.79 5.83
N PHE A 267 13.06 17.42 5.10
CA PHE A 267 13.67 18.28 4.11
C PHE A 267 12.69 18.52 2.95
N GLY A 268 12.33 19.78 2.72
CA GLY A 268 11.43 20.17 1.64
C GLY A 268 9.98 19.73 1.85
N TYR A 269 9.44 19.87 3.06
CA TYR A 269 8.04 19.54 3.41
C TYR A 269 7.01 19.99 2.35
N ILE A 270 7.04 21.26 1.94
CA ILE A 270 6.12 21.79 0.91
C ILE A 270 6.36 21.12 -0.46
N GLY A 271 7.63 20.92 -0.82
CA GLY A 271 8.00 20.22 -2.05
C GLY A 271 7.49 18.79 -2.09
N LEU A 272 7.50 18.10 -0.95
CA LEU A 272 6.99 16.74 -0.82
C LEU A 272 5.45 16.69 -0.94
N ILE A 273 4.74 17.69 -0.41
CA ILE A 273 3.29 17.86 -0.63
C ILE A 273 3.00 18.10 -2.11
N ALA A 274 3.70 19.04 -2.75
CA ALA A 274 3.54 19.34 -4.16
C ALA A 274 3.81 18.09 -5.03
N ALA A 275 4.87 17.34 -4.74
CA ALA A 275 5.16 16.08 -5.41
C ALA A 275 4.02 15.06 -5.27
N THR A 276 3.39 14.99 -4.09
CA THR A 276 2.25 14.09 -3.84
C THR A 276 1.02 14.50 -4.64
N ILE A 277 0.71 15.80 -4.69
CA ILE A 277 -0.39 16.34 -5.51
C ILE A 277 -0.13 16.02 -7.00
N SER A 278 1.10 16.21 -7.47
CA SER A 278 1.47 15.89 -8.85
C SER A 278 1.32 14.41 -9.18
N ILE A 279 1.77 13.51 -8.29
CA ILE A 279 1.58 12.06 -8.48
C ILE A 279 0.09 11.70 -8.55
N ALA A 280 -0.72 12.22 -7.62
CA ALA A 280 -2.14 11.97 -7.60
C ALA A 280 -2.82 12.45 -8.90
N GLY A 281 -2.54 13.70 -9.33
CA GLY A 281 -3.08 14.25 -10.57
C GLY A 281 -2.65 13.48 -11.82
N LEU A 282 -1.38 13.08 -11.90
CA LEU A 282 -0.87 12.34 -13.05
C LEU A 282 -1.37 10.88 -13.08
N SER A 283 -1.59 10.25 -11.92
CA SER A 283 -2.00 8.84 -11.83
C SER A 283 -3.29 8.52 -12.61
N VAL A 284 -4.22 9.47 -12.68
CA VAL A 284 -5.48 9.32 -13.42
C VAL A 284 -5.33 9.56 -14.93
N THR A 285 -4.15 9.95 -15.40
CA THR A 285 -3.88 10.30 -16.81
C THR A 285 -2.98 9.34 -17.57
N VAL A 286 -2.48 8.27 -16.92
CA VAL A 286 -1.44 7.40 -17.48
C VAL A 286 -1.85 5.94 -17.66
N TRP A 287 -3.09 5.58 -17.35
CA TRP A 287 -3.53 4.19 -17.19
C TRP A 287 -3.18 3.25 -18.34
N ALA A 288 -3.18 3.75 -19.58
CA ALA A 288 -3.06 2.91 -20.75
C ALA A 288 -1.61 2.48 -21.08
N HIS A 289 -0.62 2.76 -20.23
CA HIS A 289 0.68 2.10 -20.37
C HIS A 289 0.64 0.60 -20.15
N HIS A 290 -0.38 0.10 -19.45
CA HIS A 290 -0.63 -1.34 -19.32
C HIS A 290 -1.16 -1.99 -20.62
N MET A 291 -1.37 -1.19 -21.67
CA MET A 291 -2.01 -1.59 -22.92
C MET A 291 -1.09 -1.40 -24.13
N TYR A 292 0.21 -1.18 -23.96
CA TYR A 292 1.11 -0.88 -25.08
C TYR A 292 1.12 -1.95 -26.16
N VAL A 293 1.08 -3.23 -25.78
CA VAL A 293 1.08 -4.36 -26.72
C VAL A 293 -0.27 -4.63 -27.38
N THR A 294 -1.32 -3.88 -27.02
CA THR A 294 -2.68 -4.10 -27.58
C THR A 294 -2.87 -3.49 -28.96
N GLY A 295 -2.02 -2.53 -29.35
CA GLY A 295 -2.19 -1.73 -30.56
C GLY A 295 -3.36 -0.72 -30.51
N GLY A 296 -4.09 -0.64 -29.38
CA GLY A 296 -5.31 0.16 -29.23
C GLY A 296 -5.14 1.50 -28.51
N VAL A 297 -3.91 2.02 -28.39
CA VAL A 297 -3.61 3.19 -27.53
C VAL A 297 -2.67 4.20 -28.19
N LEU A 298 -2.77 5.46 -27.78
CA LEU A 298 -1.88 6.54 -28.23
C LEU A 298 -0.52 6.44 -27.51
N LEU A 299 0.37 5.59 -28.03
CA LEU A 299 1.66 5.25 -27.39
C LEU A 299 2.50 6.47 -26.94
N PRO A 300 2.74 7.52 -27.77
CA PRO A 300 3.61 8.62 -27.36
C PRO A 300 3.06 9.41 -26.17
N PHE A 301 1.74 9.58 -26.09
CA PHE A 301 1.10 10.29 -24.99
C PHE A 301 1.27 9.53 -23.67
N PHE A 302 0.87 8.26 -23.64
CA PHE A 302 0.92 7.46 -22.42
C PHE A 302 2.36 7.18 -21.99
N SER A 303 3.29 7.02 -22.92
CA SER A 303 4.72 6.90 -22.60
C SER A 303 5.28 8.17 -21.96
N PHE A 304 5.08 9.33 -22.59
CA PHE A 304 5.55 10.60 -22.05
C PHE A 304 4.97 10.88 -20.65
N MET A 305 3.66 10.72 -20.48
CA MET A 305 3.00 10.97 -19.20
C MET A 305 3.44 9.97 -18.12
N THR A 306 3.73 8.71 -18.48
CA THR A 306 4.25 7.72 -17.53
C THR A 306 5.67 8.06 -17.07
N PHE A 307 6.55 8.51 -17.98
CA PHE A 307 7.86 9.05 -17.59
C PHE A 307 7.74 10.26 -16.67
N LEU A 308 6.76 11.14 -16.91
CA LEU A 308 6.56 12.33 -16.11
C LEU A 308 6.26 12.02 -14.64
N ILE A 309 5.61 10.90 -14.32
CA ILE A 309 5.35 10.50 -12.92
C ILE A 309 6.62 10.08 -12.17
N ALA A 310 7.63 9.59 -12.87
CA ALA A 310 8.91 9.25 -12.24
C ALA A 310 9.57 10.49 -11.61
N VAL A 311 9.33 11.69 -12.16
CA VAL A 311 9.91 12.95 -11.68
C VAL A 311 9.47 13.32 -10.26
N PRO A 312 8.17 13.52 -9.94
CA PRO A 312 7.75 13.84 -8.58
C PRO A 312 8.05 12.70 -7.60
N THR A 313 8.04 11.44 -8.05
CA THR A 313 8.48 10.31 -7.23
C THR A 313 9.96 10.44 -6.86
N GLY A 314 10.82 10.77 -7.83
CA GLY A 314 12.23 11.07 -7.60
C GLY A 314 12.45 12.23 -6.63
N VAL A 315 11.65 13.29 -6.72
CA VAL A 315 11.68 14.41 -5.75
C VAL A 315 11.48 13.91 -4.32
N LYS A 316 10.49 13.03 -4.07
CA LYS A 316 10.26 12.44 -2.74
C LYS A 316 11.48 11.68 -2.23
N PHE A 317 12.17 10.93 -3.09
CA PHE A 317 13.42 10.24 -2.74
C PHE A 317 14.52 11.23 -2.33
N PHE A 318 14.70 12.31 -3.07
CA PHE A 318 15.64 13.37 -2.69
C PHE A 318 15.24 14.05 -1.38
N ASN A 319 13.94 14.23 -1.11
CA ASN A 319 13.46 14.74 0.18
C ASN A 319 13.84 13.81 1.34
N TRP A 320 13.61 12.51 1.20
CA TRP A 320 13.97 11.51 2.20
C TRP A 320 15.49 11.45 2.44
N ILE A 321 16.29 11.39 1.37
CA ILE A 321 17.75 11.41 1.48
C ILE A 321 18.24 12.71 2.13
N GLY A 322 17.70 13.86 1.71
CA GLY A 322 18.03 15.17 2.30
C GLY A 322 17.63 15.31 3.77
N THR A 323 16.61 14.57 4.22
CA THR A 323 16.22 14.49 5.63
C THR A 323 17.21 13.65 6.44
N MET A 324 17.70 12.54 5.89
CA MET A 324 18.75 11.74 6.54
C MET A 324 20.12 12.44 6.51
N TRP A 325 20.38 13.25 5.48
CA TRP A 325 21.65 13.94 5.30
C TRP A 325 21.94 14.94 6.42
N LYS A 326 23.11 14.80 7.05
CA LYS A 326 23.52 15.53 8.25
C LYS A 326 22.57 15.36 9.45
N GLY A 327 21.69 14.34 9.43
CA GLY A 327 20.92 13.92 10.59
C GLY A 327 21.74 13.05 11.54
N SER A 328 21.26 12.86 12.77
CA SER A 328 21.83 11.94 13.75
C SER A 328 21.07 10.62 13.69
N LEU A 329 21.49 9.75 12.76
CA LEU A 329 20.78 8.51 12.44
C LEU A 329 20.90 7.45 13.53
N SER A 330 19.79 6.78 13.82
CA SER A 330 19.75 5.53 14.59
C SER A 330 18.98 4.45 13.81
N PHE A 331 19.43 3.20 13.92
CA PHE A 331 18.95 2.06 13.11
C PHE A 331 18.20 1.04 13.95
N GLU A 332 17.19 1.52 14.68
CA GLU A 332 16.11 0.72 15.22
C GLU A 332 15.27 0.14 14.08
N THR A 333 14.45 -0.86 14.40
CA THR A 333 13.68 -1.62 13.40
C THR A 333 12.86 -0.75 12.44
N PRO A 334 12.13 0.33 12.84
CA PRO A 334 11.37 1.13 11.87
C PRO A 334 12.25 1.78 10.80
N MET A 335 13.43 2.26 11.20
CA MET A 335 14.38 2.90 10.28
C MET A 335 15.01 1.87 9.34
N LEU A 336 15.33 0.67 9.82
CA LEU A 336 15.83 -0.42 8.97
C LEU A 336 14.82 -0.81 7.88
N TRP A 337 13.54 -0.99 8.25
CA TRP A 337 12.47 -1.26 7.27
C TRP A 337 12.34 -0.13 6.24
N THR A 338 12.48 1.11 6.69
CA THR A 338 12.43 2.28 5.81
C THR A 338 13.60 2.33 4.82
N ILE A 339 14.82 2.00 5.25
CA ILE A 339 15.97 1.86 4.33
C ILE A 339 15.75 0.70 3.35
N GLY A 340 15.22 -0.44 3.82
CA GLY A 340 14.87 -1.57 2.96
C GLY A 340 13.84 -1.17 1.89
N PHE A 341 12.84 -0.37 2.24
CA PHE A 341 11.92 0.26 1.30
C PHE A 341 12.66 1.12 0.27
N LEU A 342 13.53 2.04 0.70
CA LEU A 342 14.25 2.94 -0.22
C LEU A 342 15.07 2.15 -1.25
N ILE A 343 15.78 1.11 -0.82
CA ILE A 343 16.59 0.25 -1.71
C ILE A 343 15.68 -0.50 -2.69
N THR A 344 14.68 -1.21 -2.15
CA THR A 344 13.80 -2.08 -2.95
C THR A 344 13.01 -1.28 -3.96
N PHE A 345 12.40 -0.17 -3.53
CA PHE A 345 11.61 0.68 -4.40
C PHE A 345 12.48 1.38 -5.44
N THR A 346 13.73 1.76 -5.14
CA THR A 346 14.62 2.37 -6.15
C THR A 346 14.83 1.41 -7.32
N PHE A 347 15.13 0.14 -7.06
CA PHE A 347 15.24 -0.86 -8.12
C PHE A 347 13.93 -1.06 -8.89
N GLY A 348 12.79 -1.11 -8.20
CA GLY A 348 11.48 -1.17 -8.85
C GLY A 348 11.17 0.06 -9.72
N GLY A 349 11.52 1.25 -9.25
CA GLY A 349 11.34 2.51 -9.99
C GLY A 349 12.18 2.56 -11.25
N LEU A 350 13.44 2.10 -11.19
CA LEU A 350 14.32 2.01 -12.35
C LEU A 350 13.75 1.07 -13.42
N THR A 351 13.22 -0.09 -13.03
CA THR A 351 12.56 -1.00 -13.99
C THR A 351 11.21 -0.47 -14.47
N GLY A 352 10.54 0.38 -13.69
CA GLY A 352 9.33 1.09 -14.14
C GLY A 352 9.60 2.10 -15.25
N VAL A 353 10.73 2.82 -15.18
CA VAL A 353 11.18 3.71 -16.27
C VAL A 353 11.48 2.91 -17.54
N ILE A 354 12.01 1.69 -17.43
CA ILE A 354 12.18 0.79 -18.58
C ILE A 354 10.82 0.44 -19.19
N LEU A 355 9.85 0.02 -18.37
CA LEU A 355 8.50 -0.37 -18.82
C LEU A 355 7.66 0.81 -19.34
N ALA A 356 8.00 2.04 -18.96
CA ALA A 356 7.36 3.24 -19.49
C ALA A 356 7.66 3.49 -21.00
N SER A 357 8.67 2.82 -21.55
CA SER A 357 9.11 2.89 -22.94
C SER A 357 8.49 1.78 -23.79
N PRO A 358 7.56 2.07 -24.73
CA PRO A 358 6.92 1.05 -25.55
C PRO A 358 7.91 0.12 -26.31
N PRO A 359 9.00 0.61 -26.95
CA PRO A 359 9.95 -0.26 -27.61
C PRO A 359 10.62 -1.29 -26.69
N MET A 360 10.81 -0.94 -25.41
CA MET A 360 11.35 -1.87 -24.43
C MET A 360 10.24 -2.78 -23.89
N ASP A 361 9.08 -2.20 -23.56
CA ASP A 361 7.93 -2.93 -23.03
C ASP A 361 7.43 -4.01 -24.00
N PHE A 362 7.45 -3.79 -25.32
CA PHE A 362 7.01 -4.80 -26.29
C PHE A 362 7.67 -6.17 -26.13
N HIS A 363 8.94 -6.21 -25.69
CA HIS A 363 9.66 -7.47 -25.44
C HIS A 363 9.29 -8.10 -24.09
N VAL A 364 9.05 -7.28 -23.07
CA VAL A 364 8.92 -7.73 -21.67
C VAL A 364 7.48 -7.67 -21.13
N SER A 365 6.53 -7.16 -21.91
CA SER A 365 5.11 -7.12 -21.59
C SER A 365 4.61 -8.55 -21.36
N ASP A 366 3.79 -8.74 -20.33
CA ASP A 366 3.32 -10.07 -19.93
C ASP A 366 4.45 -11.10 -19.66
N SER A 367 5.66 -10.67 -19.32
CA SER A 367 6.75 -11.55 -18.87
C SER A 367 6.99 -11.50 -17.37
N TYR A 368 7.87 -12.37 -16.89
CA TYR A 368 8.37 -12.33 -15.51
C TYR A 368 9.09 -11.03 -15.14
N PHE A 369 9.49 -10.22 -16.12
CA PHE A 369 10.10 -8.92 -15.86
C PHE A 369 9.08 -7.96 -15.26
N VAL A 370 7.85 -7.94 -15.80
CA VAL A 370 6.75 -7.15 -15.24
C VAL A 370 6.34 -7.68 -13.87
N VAL A 371 6.36 -9.01 -13.67
CA VAL A 371 6.11 -9.61 -12.35
C VAL A 371 7.15 -9.14 -11.34
N ALA A 372 8.43 -9.20 -11.68
CA ALA A 372 9.53 -8.77 -10.83
C ALA A 372 9.47 -7.27 -10.52
N HIS A 373 9.29 -6.43 -11.56
CA HIS A 373 9.10 -5.00 -11.42
C HIS A 373 7.99 -4.67 -10.42
N PHE A 374 6.81 -5.26 -10.63
CA PHE A 374 5.65 -4.98 -9.80
C PHE A 374 5.86 -5.42 -8.35
N HIS A 375 6.52 -6.55 -8.10
CA HIS A 375 6.86 -6.97 -6.74
C HIS A 375 7.90 -6.03 -6.11
N TYR A 376 8.92 -5.57 -6.84
CA TYR A 376 9.88 -4.60 -6.31
C TYR A 376 9.21 -3.27 -5.93
N VAL A 377 8.25 -2.79 -6.72
CA VAL A 377 7.52 -1.56 -6.42
C VAL A 377 6.52 -1.77 -5.29
N VAL A 378 5.62 -2.74 -5.40
CA VAL A 378 4.49 -2.91 -4.47
C VAL A 378 4.91 -3.58 -3.18
N PHE A 379 5.74 -4.62 -3.21
CA PHE A 379 6.22 -5.25 -1.98
C PHE A 379 7.14 -4.29 -1.21
N GLY A 380 8.00 -3.57 -1.92
CA GLY A 380 8.78 -2.47 -1.37
C GLY A 380 7.86 -1.45 -0.68
N THR A 381 6.91 -0.88 -1.41
CA THR A 381 6.05 0.18 -0.86
C THR A 381 5.15 -0.30 0.25
N VAL A 382 4.44 -1.41 0.06
CA VAL A 382 3.40 -1.87 0.98
C VAL A 382 4.01 -2.67 2.12
N VAL A 383 4.78 -3.73 1.84
CA VAL A 383 5.20 -4.68 2.90
C VAL A 383 6.34 -4.11 3.75
N PHE A 384 7.37 -3.52 3.15
CA PHE A 384 8.45 -2.92 3.95
C PHE A 384 7.93 -1.74 4.78
N ALA A 385 7.13 -0.84 4.19
CA ALA A 385 6.58 0.27 4.96
C ALA A 385 5.47 -0.16 5.93
N MET A 386 4.73 -1.25 5.67
CA MET A 386 3.84 -1.87 6.66
C MET A 386 4.63 -2.28 7.88
N PHE A 387 5.75 -2.98 7.72
CA PHE A 387 6.58 -3.37 8.85
C PHE A 387 7.24 -2.17 9.52
N ALA A 388 7.64 -1.14 8.77
CA ALA A 388 8.08 0.12 9.35
C ALA A 388 6.99 0.73 10.24
N GLY A 389 5.75 0.84 9.75
CA GLY A 389 4.61 1.35 10.48
C GLY A 389 4.20 0.48 11.67
N PHE A 390 4.23 -0.85 11.52
CA PHE A 390 3.99 -1.76 12.63
C PHE A 390 5.00 -1.56 13.74
N HIS A 391 6.31 -1.57 13.45
CA HIS A 391 7.30 -1.37 14.50
C HIS A 391 7.23 0.05 15.08
N PHE A 392 7.01 1.07 14.24
CA PHE A 392 6.95 2.47 14.67
C PHE A 392 5.76 2.76 15.59
N TRP A 393 4.56 2.35 15.19
CA TRP A 393 3.33 2.63 15.96
C TRP A 393 2.87 1.48 16.85
N TRP A 394 3.55 0.32 16.90
CA TRP A 394 3.25 -0.75 17.87
C TRP A 394 3.04 -0.26 19.31
N PRO A 395 3.94 0.59 19.86
CA PRO A 395 3.76 1.11 21.21
C PRO A 395 2.53 2.00 21.33
N LYS A 396 2.18 2.74 20.28
CA LYS A 396 0.95 3.53 20.25
C LYS A 396 -0.28 2.61 20.21
N PHE A 397 -0.21 1.51 19.45
CA PHE A 397 -1.29 0.53 19.31
C PHE A 397 -1.58 -0.25 20.58
N THR A 398 -0.53 -0.67 21.27
CA THR A 398 -0.61 -1.71 22.31
C THR A 398 -0.09 -1.26 23.69
N GLY A 399 0.62 -0.13 23.76
CA GLY A 399 1.35 0.30 24.94
C GLY A 399 2.65 -0.48 25.21
N LYS A 400 3.14 -1.28 24.25
CA LYS A 400 4.33 -2.11 24.40
C LYS A 400 5.24 -2.02 23.17
N MET A 401 6.54 -2.17 23.36
CA MET A 401 7.51 -2.26 22.26
C MET A 401 7.57 -3.67 21.69
N LEU A 402 7.83 -3.78 20.38
CA LEU A 402 8.31 -5.02 19.79
C LEU A 402 9.77 -5.26 20.17
N ASP A 403 10.19 -6.53 20.17
CA ASP A 403 11.58 -6.91 20.42
C ASP A 403 12.45 -6.56 19.22
N GLU A 404 13.46 -5.72 19.42
CA GLU A 404 14.36 -5.22 18.36
C GLU A 404 15.17 -6.34 17.69
N ARG A 405 15.59 -7.37 18.44
CA ARG A 405 16.39 -8.47 17.88
C ARG A 405 15.53 -9.31 16.94
N LEU A 406 14.33 -9.68 17.35
CA LEU A 406 13.39 -10.41 16.51
C LEU A 406 12.93 -9.59 15.31
N GLY A 407 12.74 -8.28 15.48
CA GLY A 407 12.44 -7.38 14.36
C GLY A 407 13.57 -7.33 13.32
N LYS A 408 14.84 -7.29 13.76
CA LYS A 408 16.01 -7.35 12.87
C LYS A 408 16.16 -8.71 12.17
N ILE A 409 15.85 -9.82 12.85
CA ILE A 409 15.83 -11.16 12.23
C ILE A 409 14.75 -11.22 11.15
N THR A 410 13.54 -10.73 11.45
CA THR A 410 12.44 -10.62 10.48
C THR A 410 12.89 -9.81 9.27
N PHE A 411 13.49 -8.63 9.50
CA PHE A 411 13.98 -7.76 8.43
C PHE A 411 14.98 -8.48 7.52
N TRP A 412 16.05 -9.06 8.05
CA TRP A 412 17.10 -9.63 7.20
C TRP A 412 16.65 -10.89 6.46
N THR A 413 15.85 -11.75 7.10
CA THR A 413 15.31 -12.94 6.43
C THR A 413 14.32 -12.56 5.32
N LEU A 414 13.46 -11.56 5.56
CA LEU A 414 12.54 -11.04 4.57
C LEU A 414 13.27 -10.31 3.43
N PHE A 415 14.22 -9.43 3.74
CA PHE A 415 14.98 -8.67 2.75
C PHE A 415 15.76 -9.57 1.80
N VAL A 416 16.51 -10.54 2.36
CA VAL A 416 17.27 -11.51 1.57
C VAL A 416 16.33 -12.45 0.80
N GLY A 417 15.27 -12.95 1.45
CA GLY A 417 14.24 -13.77 0.80
C GLY A 417 13.58 -13.05 -0.38
N PHE A 418 13.22 -11.78 -0.20
CA PHE A 418 12.60 -10.96 -1.23
C PHE A 418 13.52 -10.77 -2.44
N HIS A 419 14.73 -10.25 -2.21
CA HIS A 419 15.67 -9.99 -3.29
C HIS A 419 16.09 -11.29 -3.99
N GLY A 420 16.37 -12.37 -3.27
CA GLY A 420 16.68 -13.67 -3.88
C GLY A 420 15.52 -14.24 -4.70
N THR A 421 14.26 -13.94 -4.32
CA THR A 421 13.08 -14.39 -5.07
C THR A 421 12.91 -13.64 -6.39
N PHE A 422 12.90 -12.31 -6.33
CA PHE A 422 12.43 -11.49 -7.45
C PHE A 422 13.55 -10.88 -8.28
N LEU A 423 14.78 -10.77 -7.77
CA LEU A 423 15.89 -10.20 -8.55
C LEU A 423 16.11 -11.02 -9.82
N VAL A 424 16.22 -12.34 -9.66
CA VAL A 424 16.42 -13.31 -10.76
C VAL A 424 15.26 -13.36 -11.75
N GLN A 425 14.06 -12.93 -11.34
CA GLN A 425 12.90 -12.93 -12.22
C GLN A 425 12.97 -11.84 -13.31
N HIS A 426 13.75 -10.77 -13.11
CA HIS A 426 14.03 -9.81 -14.17
C HIS A 426 14.78 -10.48 -15.34
N TRP A 427 15.78 -11.31 -15.04
CA TRP A 427 16.50 -12.08 -16.07
C TRP A 427 15.59 -13.11 -16.72
N LEU A 428 14.82 -13.89 -15.94
CA LEU A 428 13.85 -14.84 -16.50
C LEU A 428 12.89 -14.18 -17.51
N GLY A 429 12.33 -13.03 -17.15
CA GLY A 429 11.42 -12.31 -18.02
C GLY A 429 12.08 -11.70 -19.26
N ALA A 430 13.32 -11.24 -19.13
CA ALA A 430 14.10 -10.73 -20.26
C ALA A 430 14.53 -11.84 -21.23
N GLU A 431 14.74 -13.06 -20.71
CA GLU A 431 15.07 -14.27 -21.49
C GLU A 431 13.83 -14.92 -22.15
N GLY A 432 12.63 -14.43 -21.87
CA GLY A 432 11.39 -14.82 -22.56
C GLY A 432 10.42 -15.66 -21.74
N MET A 433 10.64 -15.87 -20.43
CA MET A 433 9.67 -16.54 -19.57
C MET A 433 8.42 -15.65 -19.40
N VAL A 434 7.32 -16.05 -20.04
CA VAL A 434 6.02 -15.38 -19.91
C VAL A 434 5.39 -15.62 -18.54
N ARG A 435 4.55 -14.69 -18.07
CA ARG A 435 3.82 -14.86 -16.81
C ARG A 435 2.58 -15.75 -17.00
N ARG A 436 2.04 -16.29 -15.90
CA ARG A 436 0.79 -17.09 -15.86
C ARG A 436 0.85 -18.44 -16.56
N ILE A 437 2.05 -19.01 -16.73
CA ILE A 437 2.19 -20.39 -17.18
C ILE A 437 2.47 -21.28 -15.97
N PRO A 438 1.78 -22.42 -15.85
CA PRO A 438 1.95 -23.37 -14.74
C PRO A 438 3.16 -24.28 -14.92
N ASP A 439 3.68 -24.38 -16.15
CA ASP A 439 4.79 -25.27 -16.52
C ASP A 439 5.69 -24.61 -17.58
N TYR A 440 6.94 -25.07 -17.67
CA TYR A 440 7.95 -24.72 -18.67
C TYR A 440 8.82 -25.94 -19.02
N LEU A 441 9.45 -25.95 -20.19
CA LEU A 441 10.26 -27.08 -20.62
C LEU A 441 11.68 -27.00 -20.05
N ALA A 442 12.28 -28.17 -19.79
CA ALA A 442 13.69 -28.23 -19.40
C ALA A 442 14.63 -27.60 -20.45
N ALA A 443 14.25 -27.68 -21.73
CA ALA A 443 15.00 -27.12 -22.85
C ALA A 443 14.99 -25.57 -22.87
N ASP A 444 14.04 -24.91 -22.20
CA ASP A 444 13.91 -23.45 -22.19
C ASP A 444 15.03 -22.77 -21.36
N GLY A 445 15.77 -23.53 -20.55
CA GLY A 445 16.88 -23.00 -19.75
C GLY A 445 16.46 -22.28 -18.45
N PHE A 446 15.16 -22.12 -18.18
CA PHE A 446 14.65 -21.35 -17.03
C PHE A 446 14.82 -22.03 -15.66
N THR A 447 15.19 -23.33 -15.63
CA THR A 447 15.16 -24.16 -14.41
C THR A 447 16.00 -23.58 -13.27
N ALA A 448 17.22 -23.09 -13.57
CA ALA A 448 18.14 -22.63 -12.53
C ALA A 448 17.59 -21.39 -11.79
N LEU A 449 17.17 -20.37 -12.55
CA LEU A 449 16.64 -19.12 -11.98
C LEU A 449 15.29 -19.36 -11.28
N ASN A 450 14.44 -20.24 -11.81
CA ASN A 450 13.21 -20.64 -11.13
C ASN A 450 13.49 -21.37 -9.81
N THR A 451 14.47 -22.29 -9.78
CA THR A 451 14.87 -22.98 -8.54
C THR A 451 15.35 -21.98 -7.48
N VAL A 452 16.21 -21.03 -7.86
CA VAL A 452 16.69 -19.97 -6.95
C VAL A 452 15.52 -19.15 -6.43
N SER A 453 14.65 -18.67 -7.33
CA SER A 453 13.49 -17.87 -6.98
C SER A 453 12.58 -18.61 -6.00
N SER A 454 12.37 -19.92 -6.19
CA SER A 454 11.55 -20.75 -5.31
C SER A 454 12.19 -20.95 -3.94
N ILE A 455 13.48 -21.28 -3.84
CA ILE A 455 14.19 -21.42 -2.55
C ILE A 455 14.06 -20.14 -1.71
N PHE A 456 14.31 -18.98 -2.31
CA PHE A 456 14.21 -17.71 -1.60
C PHE A 456 12.76 -17.31 -1.30
N SER A 457 11.78 -17.77 -2.09
CA SER A 457 10.37 -17.52 -1.78
C SER A 457 9.94 -18.25 -0.50
N PHE A 458 10.46 -19.46 -0.26
CA PHE A 458 10.24 -20.16 1.01
C PHE A 458 10.95 -19.48 2.18
N LEU A 459 12.17 -18.95 1.99
CA LEU A 459 12.82 -18.11 3.00
C LEU A 459 11.98 -16.86 3.32
N LEU A 460 11.42 -16.21 2.28
CA LEU A 460 10.53 -15.08 2.42
C LEU A 460 9.26 -15.45 3.21
N GLY A 461 8.64 -16.60 2.93
CA GLY A 461 7.50 -17.09 3.71
C GLY A 461 7.86 -17.36 5.17
N LEU A 462 8.99 -18.02 5.42
CA LEU A 462 9.48 -18.33 6.77
C LEU A 462 9.87 -17.08 7.57
N SER A 463 10.20 -15.97 6.90
CA SER A 463 10.54 -14.69 7.56
C SER A 463 9.42 -14.13 8.43
N LEU A 464 8.16 -14.56 8.24
CA LEU A 464 7.02 -14.15 9.06
C LEU A 464 7.01 -14.84 10.44
N LEU A 465 7.64 -15.99 10.59
CA LEU A 465 7.62 -16.74 11.87
C LEU A 465 8.29 -15.95 13.00
N PRO A 466 9.49 -15.35 12.82
CA PRO A 466 10.08 -14.44 13.81
C PRO A 466 9.17 -13.27 14.19
N PHE A 467 8.44 -12.68 13.23
CA PHE A 467 7.52 -11.58 13.50
C PHE A 467 6.32 -12.03 14.35
N LEU A 468 5.66 -13.13 13.97
CA LEU A 468 4.54 -13.70 14.73
C LEU A 468 4.97 -14.05 16.16
N TYR A 469 6.16 -14.64 16.30
CA TYR A 469 6.75 -14.92 17.61
C TYR A 469 7.04 -13.63 18.40
N ASN A 470 7.52 -12.57 17.75
CA ASN A 470 7.74 -11.27 18.38
C ASN A 470 6.45 -10.66 18.94
N VAL A 471 5.39 -10.64 18.12
CA VAL A 471 4.06 -10.18 18.53
C VAL A 471 3.55 -10.98 19.73
N TRP A 472 3.63 -12.30 19.69
CA TRP A 472 3.22 -13.16 20.80
C TRP A 472 4.05 -12.90 22.08
N LYS A 473 5.38 -12.88 21.95
CA LYS A 473 6.32 -12.68 23.06
C LYS A 473 6.05 -11.36 23.77
N THR A 474 5.94 -10.27 23.00
CA THR A 474 5.78 -8.92 23.56
C THR A 474 4.36 -8.66 24.05
N ALA A 475 3.34 -9.23 23.42
CA ALA A 475 1.98 -9.20 23.96
C ALA A 475 1.94 -9.84 25.36
N LYS A 476 2.57 -11.01 25.54
CA LYS A 476 2.54 -11.77 26.79
C LYS A 476 3.51 -11.24 27.87
N TYR A 477 4.73 -10.89 27.48
CA TYR A 477 5.83 -10.60 28.41
C TYR A 477 6.43 -9.20 28.26
N GLY A 478 6.03 -8.43 27.24
CA GLY A 478 6.56 -7.09 27.03
C GLY A 478 6.12 -6.12 28.14
N GLU A 479 7.03 -5.23 28.51
CA GLU A 479 6.80 -4.17 29.48
C GLU A 479 5.90 -3.08 28.89
N LYS A 480 5.10 -2.46 29.76
CA LYS A 480 4.24 -1.35 29.37
C LYS A 480 5.08 -0.06 29.34
N ILE A 481 4.80 0.76 28.34
CA ILE A 481 5.41 2.07 28.18
C ILE A 481 4.61 3.07 29.00
N GLU A 482 5.30 3.88 29.78
CA GLU A 482 4.71 4.90 30.66
C GLU A 482 4.88 6.34 30.12
N VAL A 483 5.41 6.47 28.90
CA VAL A 483 5.64 7.74 28.21
C VAL A 483 4.81 7.87 26.94
N ASP A 484 4.50 9.11 26.55
CA ASP A 484 3.71 9.42 25.35
C ASP A 484 4.49 9.16 24.05
N ASP A 485 5.80 9.43 24.08
CA ASP A 485 6.74 9.25 22.97
C ASP A 485 7.90 8.31 23.37
N PRO A 486 7.83 7.01 23.02
CA PRO A 486 8.91 6.06 23.28
C PRO A 486 10.11 6.20 22.33
N TRP A 487 9.98 6.94 21.23
CA TRP A 487 11.07 7.18 20.28
C TRP A 487 11.83 8.49 20.54
N GLY A 488 11.30 9.34 21.44
CA GLY A 488 11.92 10.55 21.98
C GLY A 488 11.92 11.78 21.07
N TYR A 489 11.84 11.57 19.75
CA TYR A 489 11.88 12.61 18.73
C TYR A 489 10.62 12.60 17.84
N GLY A 490 9.51 12.04 18.34
CA GLY A 490 8.21 12.05 17.70
C GLY A 490 7.77 13.48 17.35
N ARG A 491 7.32 13.68 16.11
CA ARG A 491 7.08 15.03 15.56
C ARG A 491 5.61 15.39 15.50
N SER A 492 4.84 14.52 14.87
CA SER A 492 3.41 14.64 14.63
C SER A 492 2.58 14.47 15.92
N LEU A 493 1.35 14.95 15.90
CA LEU A 493 0.52 15.14 17.10
C LEU A 493 0.16 13.84 17.86
N GLU A 494 0.19 12.69 17.20
CA GLU A 494 -0.06 11.39 17.82
C GLU A 494 0.96 11.04 18.92
N TRP A 495 2.14 11.66 18.91
CA TRP A 495 3.17 11.48 19.91
C TRP A 495 2.98 12.35 21.15
N ALA A 496 2.00 13.26 21.16
CA ALA A 496 1.64 14.11 22.31
C ALA A 496 0.49 13.53 23.17
N THR A 497 0.17 12.24 23.01
CA THR A 497 -0.83 11.53 23.83
C THR A 497 -0.30 10.18 24.27
N SER A 498 -0.91 9.62 25.32
CA SER A 498 -0.51 8.35 25.94
C SER A 498 -0.41 7.16 24.97
N CYS A 499 0.37 6.15 25.38
CA CYS A 499 0.52 4.87 24.71
C CYS A 499 -0.12 3.73 25.54
N PRO A 500 -1.29 3.18 25.18
CA PRO A 500 -2.17 3.54 24.08
C PRO A 500 -3.05 4.78 24.39
N PRO A 501 -3.57 5.50 23.37
CA PRO A 501 -4.39 6.68 23.57
C PRO A 501 -5.74 6.38 24.25
N PRO A 502 -6.34 7.35 24.96
CA PRO A 502 -7.69 7.23 25.50
C PRO A 502 -8.75 7.11 24.39
N ARG A 503 -10.00 6.80 24.77
CA ARG A 503 -11.11 6.60 23.83
C ARG A 503 -11.26 7.72 22.80
N HIS A 504 -11.19 8.98 23.24
CA HIS A 504 -11.30 10.17 22.39
C HIS A 504 -9.95 10.83 22.11
N ASN A 505 -8.89 10.02 22.05
CA ASN A 505 -7.54 10.36 21.59
C ASN A 505 -6.72 11.29 22.47
N PHE A 506 -7.28 12.39 22.98
CA PHE A 506 -6.57 13.39 23.76
C PHE A 506 -7.35 13.76 25.01
N LEU A 507 -6.65 13.90 26.14
CA LEU A 507 -7.19 14.55 27.34
C LEU A 507 -7.09 16.07 27.19
N THR A 508 -5.96 16.55 26.67
CA THR A 508 -5.66 17.95 26.37
C THR A 508 -4.87 18.02 25.07
N LEU A 509 -5.19 18.99 24.21
CA LEU A 509 -4.44 19.22 22.98
C LEU A 509 -3.32 20.25 23.21
N PRO A 510 -2.08 19.99 22.77
CA PRO A 510 -1.03 21.01 22.79
C PRO A 510 -1.32 22.11 21.77
N ARG A 511 -0.68 23.27 21.95
CA ARG A 511 -0.83 24.39 21.03
C ARG A 511 -0.03 24.13 19.74
N ILE A 512 -0.71 24.09 18.61
CA ILE A 512 -0.12 23.78 17.30
C ILE A 512 0.41 25.07 16.65
N ARG A 513 1.72 25.13 16.40
CA ARG A 513 2.40 26.30 15.81
C ARG A 513 3.24 25.98 14.57
N SER A 514 3.76 24.76 14.48
CA SER A 514 4.53 24.23 13.33
C SER A 514 3.88 22.97 12.77
N GLU A 515 4.53 22.34 11.79
CA GLU A 515 4.24 21.00 11.29
C GLU A 515 4.69 19.86 12.22
N SER A 516 5.36 20.17 13.34
CA SER A 516 5.91 19.19 14.31
C SER A 516 5.44 19.46 15.76
N PRO A 517 4.12 19.48 16.03
CA PRO A 517 3.58 19.96 17.31
C PRO A 517 3.98 19.13 18.54
N ALA A 518 4.20 17.82 18.41
CA ALA A 518 4.66 17.00 19.54
C ALA A 518 6.15 17.25 19.84
N PHE A 519 6.96 17.48 18.80
CA PHE A 519 8.36 17.83 18.97
C PHE A 519 8.49 19.18 19.68
N ASP A 520 7.73 20.19 19.25
CA ASP A 520 7.74 21.52 19.89
C ASP A 520 7.31 21.48 21.36
N LEU A 521 6.43 20.54 21.73
CA LEU A 521 5.97 20.33 23.10
C LEU A 521 7.07 19.69 23.97
N HIS A 522 7.75 18.68 23.45
CA HIS A 522 8.75 17.90 24.20
C HIS A 522 10.14 18.55 24.22
N HIS A 523 10.45 19.40 23.24
CA HIS A 523 11.73 20.08 23.07
C HIS A 523 11.55 21.61 22.92
N PRO A 524 10.97 22.30 23.92
CA PRO A 524 10.65 23.73 23.82
C PRO A 524 11.88 24.61 23.63
N GLU A 525 13.04 24.20 24.12
CA GLU A 525 14.32 24.89 23.94
C GLU A 525 14.71 25.00 22.46
N VAL A 526 14.55 23.91 21.70
CA VAL A 526 14.86 23.89 20.27
C VAL A 526 13.82 24.69 19.48
N ALA A 527 12.55 24.58 19.85
CA ALA A 527 11.49 25.34 19.19
C ALA A 527 11.66 26.85 19.36
N HIS A 528 12.12 27.30 20.54
CA HIS A 528 12.40 28.70 20.81
C HIS A 528 13.60 29.23 20.03
N GLU A 529 14.68 28.45 19.93
CA GLU A 529 15.84 28.81 19.11
C GLU A 529 15.48 28.96 17.63
N ILE A 530 14.72 28.02 17.07
CA ILE A 530 14.28 28.07 15.66
C ILE A 530 13.40 29.31 15.41
N ALA A 531 12.48 29.61 16.33
CA ALA A 531 11.64 30.80 16.22
C ALA A 531 12.48 32.09 16.27
N ALA A 532 13.43 32.18 17.20
CA ALA A 532 14.32 33.33 17.32
C ALA A 532 15.21 33.53 16.07
N MET A 533 15.70 32.44 15.47
CA MET A 533 16.47 32.50 14.22
C MET A 533 15.61 32.99 13.05
N ALA A 534 14.36 32.51 12.92
CA ALA A 534 13.46 32.95 11.86
C ALA A 534 13.07 34.43 12.01
N ASP A 535 12.86 34.90 13.24
CA ASP A 535 12.58 36.32 13.51
C ASP A 535 13.79 37.20 13.17
N ALA A 536 15.01 36.74 13.47
CA ALA A 536 16.25 37.44 13.10
C ALA A 536 16.47 37.51 11.58
N GLU A 537 16.17 36.42 10.85
CA GLU A 537 16.27 36.38 9.38
C GLU A 537 15.24 37.31 8.73
N ASN A 538 13.99 37.30 9.20
CA ASN A 538 12.96 38.22 8.73
C ASN A 538 13.34 39.69 9.01
N ALA A 539 13.88 39.98 10.19
CA ALA A 539 14.36 41.32 10.54
C ALA A 539 15.47 41.80 9.57
N ALA A 540 16.42 40.92 9.23
CA ALA A 540 17.49 41.21 8.28
C ALA A 540 16.99 41.47 6.85
N VAL A 541 15.94 40.75 6.40
CA VAL A 541 15.29 40.99 5.11
C VAL A 541 14.57 42.35 5.09
N THR A 542 13.89 42.73 6.17
CA THR A 542 13.28 44.06 6.29
C THR A 542 14.32 45.19 6.34
N GLU A 543 15.46 45.01 7.00
CA GLU A 543 16.53 46.02 7.04
C GLU A 543 17.24 46.20 5.69
N THR A 544 17.37 45.13 4.89
CA THR A 544 17.97 45.20 3.55
C THR A 544 17.00 45.77 2.51
N GLY A 545 15.69 45.48 2.61
CA GLY A 545 14.66 46.09 1.78
C GLY A 545 14.36 47.57 2.08
N ALA A 546 14.73 48.06 3.27
CA ALA A 546 14.62 49.49 3.63
C ALA A 546 15.85 50.33 3.20
N ARG A 547 16.89 49.71 2.64
CA ARG A 547 18.13 50.37 2.16
C ARG A 547 18.25 50.43 0.63
N THR A 548 17.22 50.02 -0.10
CA THR A 548 17.04 50.21 -1.55
C THR A 548 15.85 51.11 -1.79
#